data_AF-A0A9C8GNR3-F1
#
_entry.id   AF-A0A9C8GNR3-F1
#
_cell.length_a   1.000
_cell.length_b   1.000
_cell.length_c   1.000
_cell.angle_alpha   90.00
_cell.angle_beta   90.00
_cell.angle_gamma   90.00
#
_symmetry.space_group_name_H-M   'P 1'
#
loop_
_entity.id
_entity.type
_entity.pdbx_description
1 polymer ?
#
loop_
_entity_poly.entity_id
_entity_poly.type
_entity_poly.pdbx_seq_one_letter_code
_entity_poly.pdbx_strand_id
1 'polypeptide(L)'
;MKKQTIYYKIALALILLTAILAGCGDKLPKEAKDVIFDAFEPENKPSFASVTLVEPLAEDIEAGFEEVWCVNITFNCWSCSHGEYRTCADSRLVRRSGDQWDVKVIFSEEDKEKWQARGCEFMPDLVSGYGH
;
A
#
# COMPACT_ATOMS: atom_id res chain seq x y z
N MET A 1 -9.90 -2.23 -49.00
CA MET A 1 -10.43 -2.01 -47.63
C MET A 1 -9.63 -2.84 -46.63
N LYS A 2 -8.53 -2.31 -46.08
CA LYS A 2 -7.72 -2.94 -45.00
C LYS A 2 -7.03 -1.82 -44.20
N LYS A 3 -7.77 -1.16 -43.30
CA LYS A 3 -7.24 -0.05 -42.46
C LYS A 3 -7.82 -0.01 -41.04
N GLN A 4 -8.48 -1.06 -40.56
CA GLN A 4 -9.13 -1.06 -39.24
C GLN A 4 -8.43 -1.91 -38.15
N THR A 5 -7.48 -2.77 -38.48
CA THR A 5 -6.97 -3.77 -37.52
C THR A 5 -5.70 -3.35 -36.76
N ILE A 6 -5.11 -2.19 -37.05
CA ILE A 6 -3.84 -1.75 -36.43
C ILE A 6 -4.06 -0.76 -35.27
N TYR A 7 -5.20 -0.05 -35.24
CA TYR A 7 -5.45 0.98 -34.20
C TYR A 7 -5.83 0.40 -32.82
N TYR A 8 -6.33 -0.84 -32.74
CA TYR A 8 -6.76 -1.44 -31.46
C TYR A 8 -5.61 -1.94 -30.57
N LYS A 9 -4.44 -2.26 -31.13
CA LYS A 9 -3.30 -2.77 -30.34
C LYS A 9 -2.45 -1.66 -29.70
N ILE A 10 -2.51 -0.45 -30.23
CA ILE A 10 -1.74 0.70 -29.70
C ILE A 10 -2.50 1.38 -28.56
N ALA A 11 -3.84 1.39 -28.60
CA ALA A 11 -4.65 1.92 -27.50
C ALA A 11 -4.54 1.08 -26.21
N LEU A 12 -4.47 -0.25 -26.33
CA LEU A 12 -4.35 -1.14 -25.17
C LEU A 12 -2.97 -1.06 -24.50
N ALA A 13 -1.91 -0.81 -25.28
CA ALA A 13 -0.56 -0.62 -24.75
C ALA A 13 -0.38 0.74 -24.04
N LEU A 14 -1.12 1.77 -24.46
CA LEU A 14 -1.08 3.08 -23.79
C LEU A 14 -1.85 3.10 -22.46
N ILE A 15 -2.95 2.34 -22.34
CA ILE A 15 -3.69 2.20 -21.06
C ILE A 15 -2.86 1.40 -20.04
N LEU A 16 -2.05 0.43 -20.49
CA LEU A 16 -1.12 -0.29 -19.62
C LEU A 16 0.05 0.58 -19.13
N LEU A 17 0.46 1.62 -19.88
CA LEU A 17 1.63 2.43 -19.55
C LEU A 17 1.33 3.64 -18.66
N THR A 18 0.08 4.10 -18.57
CA THR A 18 -0.35 5.11 -17.59
C THR A 18 -0.54 4.56 -16.17
N ALA A 19 -0.43 3.24 -15.98
CA ALA A 19 -0.54 2.59 -14.67
C ALA A 19 0.76 2.60 -13.84
N ILE A 20 1.88 3.14 -14.37
CA ILE A 20 3.20 2.96 -13.75
C ILE A 20 3.84 4.29 -13.28
N LEU A 21 3.27 5.46 -13.57
CA LEU A 21 3.87 6.75 -13.19
C LEU A 21 2.84 7.79 -12.71
N ALA A 22 2.26 7.56 -11.54
CA ALA A 22 1.68 8.58 -10.65
C ALA A 22 1.73 8.04 -9.22
N GLY A 23 1.98 8.90 -8.24
CA GLY A 23 2.49 8.54 -6.91
C GLY A 23 1.73 7.39 -6.24
N CYS A 24 2.46 6.47 -5.61
CA CYS A 24 1.93 5.29 -4.92
C CYS A 24 0.84 5.57 -3.87
N GLY A 25 0.48 6.83 -3.57
CA GLY A 25 -0.65 7.18 -2.72
C GLY A 25 -1.97 7.48 -3.45
N ASP A 26 -2.02 7.68 -4.76
CA ASP A 26 -3.22 8.23 -5.44
C ASP A 26 -4.43 7.28 -5.47
N LYS A 27 -4.23 6.01 -5.11
CA LYS A 27 -5.29 5.00 -4.99
C LYS A 27 -6.08 5.08 -3.68
N LEU A 28 -5.52 5.68 -2.63
CA LEU A 28 -6.22 5.83 -1.35
C LEU A 28 -6.99 7.15 -1.32
N PRO A 29 -8.25 7.16 -0.85
CA PRO A 29 -8.96 8.39 -0.51
C PRO A 29 -8.19 9.22 0.53
N LYS A 30 -8.44 10.53 0.54
CA LYS A 30 -7.73 11.46 1.42
C LYS A 30 -7.92 11.10 2.89
N GLU A 31 -9.14 10.72 3.25
CA GLU A 31 -9.52 10.32 4.60
C GLU A 31 -8.68 9.12 5.07
N ALA A 32 -8.47 8.13 4.19
CA ALA A 32 -7.64 6.97 4.49
C ALA A 32 -6.17 7.36 4.67
N LYS A 33 -5.64 8.28 3.85
CA LYS A 33 -4.27 8.79 4.00
C LYS A 33 -4.08 9.47 5.35
N ASP A 34 -5.04 10.30 5.75
CA ASP A 34 -4.99 11.03 7.00
C ASP A 34 -4.99 10.07 8.20
N VAL A 35 -5.84 9.03 8.20
CA VAL A 35 -5.87 7.99 9.26
C VAL A 35 -4.61 7.12 9.27
N ILE A 36 -3.98 6.85 8.12
CA ILE A 36 -2.70 6.11 8.10
C ILE A 36 -1.59 6.95 8.73
N PHE A 37 -1.59 8.26 8.51
CA PHE A 37 -0.49 9.12 8.95
C PHE A 37 -0.70 9.77 10.31
N ASP A 38 -1.91 9.75 10.88
CA ASP A 38 -2.21 10.36 12.18
C ASP A 38 -1.38 9.81 13.35
N ALA A 39 -0.95 8.56 13.26
CA ALA A 39 -0.19 7.86 14.29
C ALA A 39 1.31 8.20 14.27
N PHE A 40 1.78 8.96 13.29
CA PHE A 40 3.18 9.36 13.17
C PHE A 40 3.42 10.76 13.75
N GLU A 41 4.56 10.91 14.42
CA GLU A 41 5.05 12.22 14.83
C GLU A 41 5.30 13.11 13.59
N PRO A 42 4.96 14.40 13.59
CA PRO A 42 5.12 15.29 12.43
C PRO A 42 6.54 15.36 11.85
N GLU A 43 7.56 15.14 12.68
CA GLU A 43 8.98 15.09 12.31
C GLU A 43 9.36 13.81 11.56
N ASN A 44 8.68 12.69 11.86
CA ASN A 44 8.80 11.46 11.11
C ASN A 44 7.96 11.66 9.86
N LYS A 45 8.61 11.78 8.69
CA LYS A 45 7.92 11.96 7.41
C LYS A 45 7.64 10.58 6.80
N PRO A 46 6.52 9.89 7.14
CA PRO A 46 6.20 8.65 6.48
C PRO A 46 5.91 8.90 5.00
N SER A 47 6.17 7.88 4.19
CA SER A 47 5.89 7.90 2.77
C SER A 47 5.30 6.56 2.34
N PHE A 48 4.36 6.59 1.40
CA PHE A 48 3.80 5.38 0.81
C PHE A 48 4.82 4.76 -0.14
N ALA A 49 5.31 3.56 0.20
CA ALA A 49 6.16 2.77 -0.69
C ALA A 49 5.31 2.02 -1.73
N SER A 50 4.19 1.43 -1.30
CA SER A 50 3.21 0.83 -2.21
C SER A 50 1.79 0.89 -1.64
N VAL A 51 0.81 0.94 -2.55
CA VAL A 51 -0.62 0.85 -2.24
C VAL A 51 -1.28 -0.01 -3.30
N THR A 52 -1.92 -1.09 -2.86
CA THR A 52 -2.58 -2.06 -3.73
C THR A 52 -3.98 -2.34 -3.19
N LEU A 53 -5.00 -1.99 -3.97
CA LEU A 53 -6.37 -2.46 -3.73
C LEU A 53 -6.41 -3.96 -4.03
N VAL A 54 -6.96 -4.74 -3.12
CA VAL A 54 -7.06 -6.19 -3.21
C VAL A 54 -8.49 -6.65 -2.99
N GLU A 55 -8.80 -7.84 -3.49
CA GLU A 55 -10.09 -8.48 -3.21
C GLU A 55 -10.22 -8.75 -1.70
N PRO A 56 -11.36 -8.38 -1.09
CA PRO A 56 -11.63 -8.71 0.31
C PRO A 56 -11.62 -10.22 0.55
N LEU A 57 -11.07 -10.65 1.69
CA LEU A 57 -11.21 -12.05 2.12
C LEU A 57 -12.60 -12.31 2.71
N ALA A 58 -12.95 -13.58 2.90
CA ALA A 58 -14.21 -13.98 3.53
C ALA A 58 -14.44 -13.29 4.90
N GLU A 59 -13.39 -13.19 5.73
CA GLU A 59 -13.45 -12.49 7.02
C GLU A 59 -13.75 -10.98 6.88
N ASP A 60 -13.26 -10.35 5.81
CA ASP A 60 -13.50 -8.92 5.56
C ASP A 60 -14.96 -8.71 5.15
N ILE A 61 -15.47 -9.58 4.28
CA ILE A 61 -16.87 -9.58 3.81
C ILE A 61 -17.82 -9.85 4.99
N GLU A 62 -17.52 -10.84 5.83
CA GLU A 62 -18.30 -11.15 7.03
C GLU A 62 -18.32 -9.99 8.03
N ALA A 63 -17.23 -9.23 8.12
CA ALA A 63 -17.13 -8.02 8.92
C ALA A 63 -17.76 -6.79 8.25
N GLY A 64 -18.26 -6.90 7.01
CA GLY A 64 -18.93 -5.83 6.28
C GLY A 64 -17.99 -4.82 5.60
N PHE A 65 -16.73 -5.18 5.38
CA PHE A 65 -15.80 -4.35 4.61
C PHE A 65 -16.01 -4.55 3.10
N GLU A 66 -16.04 -3.44 2.38
CA GLU A 66 -16.31 -3.37 0.94
C GLU A 66 -15.04 -3.20 0.11
N GLU A 67 -14.05 -2.49 0.66
CA GLU A 67 -12.77 -2.24 0.00
C GLU A 67 -11.61 -2.51 0.97
N VAL A 68 -10.54 -3.12 0.45
CA VAL A 68 -9.35 -3.51 1.23
C VAL A 68 -8.08 -3.13 0.47
N TRP A 69 -7.16 -2.45 1.13
CA TRP A 69 -5.86 -2.09 0.58
C TRP A 69 -4.72 -2.67 1.42
N CYS A 70 -3.74 -3.22 0.72
CA CYS A 70 -2.41 -3.47 1.27
C CYS A 70 -1.54 -2.24 1.02
N VAL A 71 -1.09 -1.63 2.12
CA VAL A 71 -0.30 -0.40 2.11
C VAL A 71 1.04 -0.66 2.77
N ASN A 72 2.13 -0.44 2.05
CA ASN A 72 3.46 -0.40 2.66
C ASN A 72 3.90 1.05 2.79
N ILE A 73 4.41 1.40 3.97
CA ILE A 73 4.94 2.72 4.28
C ILE A 73 6.40 2.61 4.71
N THR A 74 7.16 3.65 4.40
CA THR A 74 8.52 3.82 4.92
C THR A 74 8.61 5.12 5.69
N PHE A 75 9.41 5.13 6.75
CA PHE A 75 9.61 6.29 7.61
C PHE A 75 10.99 6.23 8.26
N ASN A 76 11.45 7.37 8.78
CA ASN A 76 12.69 7.39 9.54
C ASN A 76 12.42 6.91 10.97
N CYS A 77 13.20 5.95 11.48
CA CYS A 77 13.08 5.48 12.86
C CYS A 77 14.44 5.20 13.49
N TRP A 78 14.54 5.31 14.82
CA TRP A 78 15.76 4.99 15.56
C TRP A 78 15.97 3.47 15.64
N SER A 79 17.09 2.99 15.11
CA SER A 79 17.45 1.57 15.17
C SER A 79 18.34 1.28 16.39
N CYS A 80 17.79 0.64 17.43
CA CYS A 80 18.56 0.27 18.63
C CYS A 80 19.74 -0.66 18.32
N SER A 81 19.63 -1.52 17.30
CA SER A 81 20.70 -2.44 16.90
C SER A 81 21.88 -1.76 16.19
N HIS A 82 21.65 -0.58 15.62
CA HIS A 82 22.68 0.17 14.88
C HIS A 82 23.10 1.47 15.58
N GLY A 83 22.32 1.95 16.57
CA GLY A 83 22.61 3.19 17.28
C GLY A 83 22.47 4.44 16.41
N GLU A 84 21.66 4.39 15.35
CA GLU A 84 21.44 5.49 14.42
C GLU A 84 20.01 5.46 13.85
N TYR A 85 19.60 6.59 13.27
CA TYR A 85 18.35 6.70 12.50
C TYR A 85 18.47 5.98 11.16
N ARG A 86 17.44 5.22 10.78
CA ARG A 86 17.40 4.37 9.59
C ARG A 86 16.04 4.48 8.90
N THR A 87 15.99 4.06 7.63
CA THR A 87 14.71 3.85 6.94
C THR A 87 14.09 2.55 7.41
N CYS A 88 12.95 2.68 8.06
CA CYS A 88 12.13 1.59 8.54
C CYS A 88 10.90 1.44 7.64
N ALA A 89 10.27 0.27 7.67
CA ALA A 89 9.03 0.00 6.97
C ALA A 89 7.97 -0.58 7.89
N ASP A 90 6.72 -0.32 7.52
CA ASP A 90 5.53 -0.89 8.15
C ASP A 90 4.53 -1.26 7.06
N SER A 91 3.81 -2.35 7.26
CA SER A 91 2.75 -2.85 6.37
C SER A 91 1.41 -2.68 7.07
N ARG A 92 0.44 -2.07 6.39
CA ARG A 92 -0.87 -1.74 6.94
C ARG A 92 -1.99 -2.23 6.04
N LEU A 93 -2.93 -2.95 6.64
CA LEU A 93 -4.19 -3.31 6.00
C LEU A 93 -5.18 -2.20 6.28
N VAL A 94 -5.63 -1.54 5.21
CA VAL A 94 -6.62 -0.47 5.28
C VAL A 94 -7.92 -1.02 4.75
N ARG A 95 -9.01 -0.83 5.47
CA ARG A 95 -10.32 -1.40 5.14
C ARG A 95 -11.39 -0.33 5.25
N ARG A 96 -12.39 -0.40 4.37
CA ARG A 96 -13.51 0.53 4.33
C ARG A 96 -14.84 -0.20 4.47
N SER A 97 -15.74 0.34 5.30
CA SER A 97 -17.15 -0.07 5.38
C SER A 97 -18.01 1.19 5.43
N GLY A 98 -18.79 1.47 4.37
CA GLY A 98 -19.49 2.75 4.23
C GLY A 98 -18.56 3.96 4.37
N ASP A 99 -18.74 4.75 5.44
CA ASP A 99 -17.90 5.93 5.74
C ASP A 99 -16.82 5.66 6.81
N GLN A 100 -16.73 4.42 7.31
CA GLN A 100 -15.77 4.02 8.33
C GLN A 100 -14.50 3.47 7.69
N TRP A 101 -13.37 3.84 8.28
CA TRP A 101 -12.03 3.41 7.90
C TRP A 101 -11.38 2.66 9.07
N ASP A 102 -10.83 1.49 8.79
CA ASP A 102 -10.08 0.68 9.72
C ASP A 102 -8.65 0.51 9.20
N VAL A 103 -7.66 0.64 10.09
CA VAL A 103 -6.25 0.47 9.76
C VAL A 103 -5.64 -0.51 10.76
N LYS A 104 -5.12 -1.62 10.25
CA LYS A 104 -4.41 -2.64 11.04
C LYS A 104 -2.95 -2.71 10.61
N VAL A 105 -2.05 -2.56 11.57
CA VAL A 105 -0.61 -2.83 11.39
C VAL A 105 -0.38 -4.35 11.29
N ILE A 106 0.38 -4.77 10.29
CA ILE A 106 0.72 -6.17 10.04
C ILE A 106 2.02 -6.48 10.77
N PHE A 107 1.90 -7.19 11.89
CA PHE A 107 3.03 -7.49 12.75
C PHE A 107 3.17 -8.97 13.07
N SER A 108 2.06 -9.63 13.41
CA SER A 108 2.08 -11.04 13.80
C SER A 108 2.28 -11.97 12.60
N GLU A 109 2.72 -13.21 12.84
CA GLU A 109 2.85 -14.22 11.78
C GLU A 109 1.48 -14.54 11.14
N GLU A 110 0.40 -14.58 11.93
CA GLU A 110 -0.96 -14.73 11.40
C GLU A 110 -1.33 -13.58 10.44
N ASP A 111 -0.98 -12.35 10.80
CA ASP A 111 -1.22 -11.19 9.94
C ASP A 111 -0.45 -11.29 8.63
N LYS A 112 0.80 -11.75 8.68
CA LYS A 112 1.65 -11.93 7.50
C LYS A 112 1.11 -13.03 6.58
N GLU A 113 0.64 -14.15 7.12
CA GLU A 113 -0.01 -15.20 6.34
C GLU A 113 -1.25 -14.67 5.62
N LYS A 114 -2.10 -13.93 6.33
CA LYS A 114 -3.31 -13.28 5.78
C LYS A 114 -2.97 -12.20 4.75
N TRP A 115 -1.87 -11.46 4.96
CA TRP A 115 -1.35 -10.48 4.01
C TRP A 115 -0.91 -11.15 2.70
N GLN A 116 -0.15 -12.24 2.80
CA GLN A 116 0.31 -13.01 1.65
C GLN A 116 -0.85 -13.70 0.91
N ALA A 117 -1.87 -14.18 1.63
CA ALA A 117 -3.06 -14.77 1.03
C ALA A 117 -3.84 -13.80 0.13
N ARG A 118 -3.75 -12.49 0.41
CA ARG A 118 -4.30 -11.41 -0.44
C ARG A 118 -3.40 -11.09 -1.66
N GLY A 119 -2.27 -11.78 -1.81
CA GLY A 119 -1.28 -11.53 -2.85
C GLY A 119 -0.42 -10.30 -2.60
N CYS A 120 -0.37 -9.81 -1.35
CA CYS A 120 0.34 -8.59 -1.01
C CYS A 120 1.83 -8.85 -0.78
N GLU A 121 2.67 -7.97 -1.31
CA GLU A 121 4.11 -7.99 -1.08
C GLU A 121 4.40 -7.41 0.31
N PHE A 122 5.14 -8.16 1.13
CA PHE A 122 5.57 -7.72 2.45
C PHE A 122 6.90 -6.99 2.35
N MET A 123 7.01 -5.81 2.98
CA MET A 123 8.28 -5.10 3.07
C MET A 123 9.01 -5.46 4.37
N PRO A 124 10.31 -5.77 4.32
CA PRO A 124 11.06 -6.02 5.54
C PRO A 124 11.15 -4.75 6.41
N ASP A 125 11.05 -4.93 7.73
CA ASP A 125 11.02 -3.85 8.74
C ASP A 125 12.18 -2.83 8.61
N LEU A 126 13.33 -3.28 8.12
CA LEU A 126 14.47 -2.43 7.77
C LEU A 126 14.72 -2.51 6.27
N VAL A 127 14.64 -1.36 5.61
CA VAL A 127 14.94 -1.24 4.19
C VAL A 127 16.34 -0.67 4.06
N SER A 128 17.32 -1.52 3.72
CA SER A 128 18.67 -1.03 3.44
C SER A 128 18.69 -0.23 2.15
N GLY A 129 18.99 1.07 2.26
CA GLY A 129 19.35 1.92 1.12
C GLY A 129 18.18 2.41 0.27
N TYR A 130 17.66 3.60 0.60
CA TYR A 130 17.35 4.60 -0.42
C TYR A 130 18.32 5.76 -0.18
N GLY A 131 19.27 5.90 -1.10
CA GLY A 131 20.46 6.72 -0.95
C GLY A 131 20.20 8.21 -0.77
N HIS A 132 21.10 8.84 -0.03
CA HIS A 132 21.55 10.20 -0.31
C HIS A 132 22.43 10.19 -1.57
#